data_AF-A0A351UPJ7-F1
#
_entry.id   AF-A0A351UPJ7-F1
#
_cell.length_a   1.000
_cell.length_b   1.000
_cell.length_c   1.000
_cell.angle_alpha   90.00
_cell.angle_beta   90.00
_cell.angle_gamma   90.00
#
_symmetry.space_group_name_H-M   'P 1'
#
loop_
_entity.id
_entity.type
_entity.pdbx_description
1 polymer ?
#
loop_
_entity_poly.entity_id
_entity_poly.type
_entity_poly.pdbx_seq_one_letter_code
_entity_poly.pdbx_strand_id
1 'polypeptide(L)'
;MNRTETLKTLNVLAAAALAVYFLAERQWLLYTAFALLLLNLADNPPARWLAAGWMKFAEILGAVNSRIILWLIFFFILTPVAFFYRLFNKQAAAHFTADPGGSLFEDIPADACSKESFEKTW
;
A
#
# COMPACT_ATOMS: atom_id res chain seq x y z
N MET A 1 -22.43 2.63 -10.71
CA MET A 1 -22.47 3.27 -9.38
C MET A 1 -23.90 3.44 -8.97
N ASN A 2 -24.23 2.98 -7.77
CA ASN A 2 -25.59 3.04 -7.24
C ASN A 2 -25.93 4.46 -6.74
N ARG A 3 -27.22 4.77 -6.59
CA ARG A 3 -27.66 6.07 -6.07
C ARG A 3 -27.08 6.34 -4.68
N THR A 4 -27.15 5.37 -3.78
CA THR A 4 -26.64 5.49 -2.40
C THR A 4 -25.12 5.75 -2.36
N GLU A 5 -24.34 5.10 -3.23
CA GLU A 5 -22.91 5.35 -3.38
C GLU A 5 -22.64 6.77 -3.87
N THR A 6 -23.40 7.23 -4.87
CA THR A 6 -23.29 8.59 -5.41
C THR A 6 -23.53 9.64 -4.32
N LEU A 7 -24.61 9.48 -3.54
CA LEU A 7 -24.95 10.40 -2.45
C LEU A 7 -23.87 10.40 -1.35
N LYS A 8 -23.36 9.22 -0.98
CA LYS A 8 -22.27 9.08 0.00
C LYS A 8 -21.02 9.83 -0.48
N THR A 9 -20.59 9.61 -1.71
CA THR A 9 -19.39 10.26 -2.27
C THR A 9 -19.53 11.78 -2.32
N LEU A 10 -20.67 12.29 -2.79
CA LEU A 10 -20.95 13.74 -2.80
C LEU A 10 -20.97 14.35 -1.40
N ASN A 11 -21.57 13.66 -0.43
CA ASN A 11 -21.60 14.12 0.97
C ASN A 11 -20.19 14.15 1.57
N VAL A 12 -19.37 13.14 1.30
CA VAL A 12 -17.96 13.11 1.73
C VAL A 12 -17.17 14.25 1.09
N LEU A 13 -17.37 14.51 -0.21
CA LEU A 13 -16.74 15.64 -0.90
C LEU A 13 -17.16 17.00 -0.33
N ALA A 14 -18.46 17.18 -0.04
CA ALA A 14 -18.96 18.39 0.59
C ALA A 14 -18.40 18.57 2.01
N ALA A 15 -18.38 17.50 2.82
CA ALA A 15 -17.80 17.52 4.16
C ALA A 15 -16.30 17.84 4.13
N ALA A 16 -15.55 17.27 3.18
CA ALA A 16 -14.14 17.57 2.98
C ALA A 16 -13.93 19.05 2.61
N ALA A 17 -14.72 19.59 1.67
CA ALA A 17 -14.65 21.00 1.30
C ALA A 17 -14.94 21.94 2.48
N LEU A 18 -15.92 21.60 3.34
CA LEU A 18 -16.20 22.34 4.56
C LEU A 18 -15.07 22.23 5.60
N ALA A 19 -14.51 21.04 5.79
CA ALA A 19 -13.37 20.86 6.71
C ALA A 19 -12.16 21.71 6.26
N VAL A 20 -11.85 21.72 4.97
CA VAL A 20 -10.79 22.56 4.40
C VAL A 20 -11.15 24.05 4.51
N TYR A 21 -12.43 24.42 4.38
CA TYR A 21 -12.87 25.79 4.60
C TYR A 21 -12.56 26.28 6.01
N PHE A 22 -12.79 25.47 7.05
CA PHE A 22 -12.45 25.85 8.43
C PHE A 22 -10.95 26.04 8.68
N LEU A 23 -10.08 25.46 7.82
CA LEU A 23 -8.63 25.59 7.94
C LEU A 23 -8.07 26.73 7.06
N ALA A 24 -8.66 26.96 5.89
CA ALA A 24 -8.13 27.87 4.88
C ALA A 24 -8.95 29.17 4.73
N GLU A 25 -10.15 29.22 5.31
CA GLU A 25 -11.12 30.33 5.29
C GLU A 25 -11.45 30.87 3.88
N ARG A 26 -11.28 30.04 2.85
CA ARG A 26 -11.50 30.44 1.45
C ARG A 26 -12.96 30.29 1.04
N GLN A 27 -13.64 31.39 0.77
CA GLN A 27 -15.07 31.42 0.41
C GLN A 27 -15.48 30.50 -0.74
N TRP A 28 -14.59 30.26 -1.72
CA TRP A 28 -14.89 29.34 -2.83
C TRP A 28 -15.12 27.89 -2.38
N LEU A 29 -14.54 27.46 -1.26
CA LEU A 29 -14.77 26.13 -0.69
C LEU A 29 -16.20 26.00 -0.14
N LEU A 30 -16.71 27.06 0.48
CA LEU A 30 -18.08 27.11 0.98
C LEU A 30 -19.09 27.03 -0.18
N TYR A 31 -18.88 27.80 -1.26
CA TYR A 31 -19.73 27.71 -2.46
C TYR A 31 -19.68 26.33 -3.11
N THR A 32 -18.50 25.70 -3.12
CA THR A 32 -18.33 24.34 -3.65
C THR A 32 -19.09 23.32 -2.81
N ALA A 33 -18.96 23.35 -1.49
CA ALA A 33 -19.70 22.47 -0.59
C ALA A 33 -21.22 22.63 -0.76
N PHE A 34 -21.69 23.87 -0.82
CA PHE A 34 -23.11 24.16 -1.03
C PHE A 34 -23.60 23.64 -2.39
N ALA A 35 -22.84 23.84 -3.46
CA ALA A 35 -23.19 23.33 -4.79
C ALA A 35 -23.25 21.78 -4.82
N LEU A 36 -22.31 21.10 -4.16
CA LEU A 36 -22.31 19.63 -4.06
C LEU A 36 -23.53 19.11 -3.30
N LEU A 37 -23.94 19.79 -2.23
CA LEU A 37 -25.15 19.47 -1.49
C LEU A 37 -26.41 19.69 -2.33
N LEU A 38 -26.51 20.80 -3.07
CA LEU A 38 -27.62 21.02 -4.00
C LEU A 38 -27.70 19.95 -5.08
N LEU A 39 -26.54 19.52 -5.60
CA LEU A 39 -26.48 18.43 -6.58
C LEU A 39 -26.95 17.09 -5.99
N ASN A 40 -26.87 16.91 -4.68
CA ASN A 40 -27.29 15.71 -3.95
C ASN A 40 -28.83 15.59 -3.83
N LEU A 41 -29.57 16.69 -3.90
CA LEU A 41 -31.03 16.69 -3.68
C LEU A 41 -31.81 15.93 -4.76
N ALA A 42 -31.25 15.81 -5.97
CA ALA A 42 -31.90 15.14 -7.09
C ALA A 42 -31.04 14.02 -7.66
N ASP A 43 -31.68 12.96 -8.15
CA ASP A 43 -30.99 11.92 -8.90
C ASP A 43 -30.74 12.41 -10.33
N ASN A 44 -29.58 13.04 -10.53
CA ASN A 44 -29.22 13.63 -11.81
C ASN A 44 -27.97 12.96 -12.43
N PRO A 45 -27.83 12.93 -13.77
CA PRO A 45 -26.64 12.41 -14.44
C PRO A 45 -25.32 13.10 -14.02
N PRO A 46 -25.26 14.44 -13.81
CA PRO A 46 -24.04 15.13 -13.39
C PRO A 46 -23.49 14.65 -12.04
N ALA A 47 -24.35 14.41 -11.03
CA ALA A 47 -23.93 13.85 -9.74
C ALA A 47 -23.23 12.52 -9.90
N ARG A 48 -23.80 11.63 -10.73
CA ARG A 48 -23.23 10.30 -10.99
C ARG A 48 -21.90 10.38 -11.70
N TRP A 49 -21.75 11.26 -12.70
CA TRP A 49 -20.48 11.45 -13.41
C TRP A 49 -19.40 12.04 -12.51
N LEU A 50 -19.74 13.06 -11.71
CA LEU A 50 -18.79 13.67 -10.78
C LEU A 50 -18.28 12.65 -9.75
N ALA A 51 -19.19 11.94 -9.11
CA ALA A 51 -18.82 10.94 -8.13
C ALA A 51 -18.03 9.77 -8.77
N ALA A 52 -18.36 9.36 -10.01
CA ALA A 52 -17.65 8.28 -10.68
C ALA A 52 -16.24 8.72 -11.09
N GLY A 53 -16.09 9.96 -11.57
CA GLY A 53 -14.79 10.56 -11.85
C GLY A 53 -13.93 10.65 -10.59
N TRP A 54 -14.51 11.05 -9.46
CA TRP A 54 -13.82 11.08 -8.18
C TRP A 54 -13.38 9.68 -7.71
N MET A 55 -14.25 8.68 -7.81
CA MET A 55 -13.90 7.30 -7.45
C MET A 55 -12.77 6.75 -8.32
N LYS A 56 -12.81 6.99 -9.63
CA LYS A 56 -11.72 6.60 -10.54
C LYS A 56 -10.40 7.30 -10.19
N PHE A 57 -10.47 8.56 -9.79
CA PHE A 57 -9.30 9.28 -9.29
C PHE A 57 -8.76 8.67 -7.99
N ALA A 58 -9.63 8.31 -7.05
CA ALA A 58 -9.26 7.65 -5.81
C ALA A 58 -8.62 6.27 -6.03
N GLU A 59 -9.09 5.50 -7.02
CA GLU A 59 -8.47 4.22 -7.41
C GLU A 59 -7.03 4.41 -7.91
N ILE A 60 -6.80 5.42 -8.76
CA ILE A 60 -5.47 5.74 -9.27
C ILE A 60 -4.55 6.17 -8.10
N LEU A 61 -5.04 7.06 -7.23
CA LEU A 61 -4.30 7.46 -6.03
C LEU A 61 -3.97 6.28 -5.13
N GLY A 62 -4.92 5.37 -4.91
CA GLY A 62 -4.71 4.16 -4.13
C GLY A 62 -3.64 3.25 -4.74
N ALA A 63 -3.68 3.05 -6.06
CA ALA A 63 -2.69 2.24 -6.77
C ALA A 63 -1.28 2.84 -6.70
N VAL A 64 -1.16 4.17 -6.77
CA VAL A 64 0.12 4.88 -6.61
C VAL A 64 0.61 4.80 -5.17
N ASN A 65 -0.27 5.07 -4.19
CA ASN A 65 0.06 5.08 -2.77
C ASN A 65 0.58 3.71 -2.29
N SER A 66 -0.08 2.61 -2.68
CA SER A 66 0.37 1.26 -2.31
C SER A 66 1.79 0.96 -2.82
N ARG A 67 2.14 1.42 -4.02
CA ARG A 67 3.50 1.25 -4.57
C ARG A 67 4.52 2.12 -3.84
N ILE A 68 4.16 3.37 -3.55
CA ILE A 68 5.03 4.29 -2.79
C ILE A 68 5.32 3.72 -1.40
N ILE A 69 4.30 3.27 -0.67
CA ILE A 69 4.47 2.70 0.66
C ILE A 69 5.38 1.46 0.60
N LEU A 70 5.13 0.55 -0.33
CA LEU A 70 5.96 -0.64 -0.49
C LEU A 70 7.42 -0.28 -0.83
N TRP A 71 7.63 0.66 -1.75
CA TRP A 71 8.95 1.14 -2.13
C TRP A 71 9.68 1.78 -0.95
N LEU A 72 8.98 2.60 -0.15
CA LEU A 72 9.53 3.21 1.06
C LEU A 72 9.94 2.15 2.09
N ILE A 73 9.07 1.18 2.38
CA ILE A 73 9.39 0.10 3.33
C ILE A 73 10.58 -0.71 2.83
N PHE A 74 10.60 -1.08 1.55
CA PHE A 74 11.70 -1.84 0.97
C PHE A 74 13.03 -1.10 1.08
N PHE A 75 13.06 0.17 0.71
CA PHE A 75 14.30 0.93 0.65
C PHE A 75 14.79 1.42 2.03
N PHE A 76 13.89 1.89 2.89
CA PHE A 76 14.25 2.49 4.18
C PHE A 76 14.26 1.49 5.34
N ILE A 77 13.63 0.33 5.21
CA ILE A 77 13.58 -0.69 6.27
C ILE A 77 14.30 -1.96 5.81
N LEU A 78 13.79 -2.63 4.77
CA LEU A 78 14.32 -3.96 4.40
C LEU A 78 15.75 -3.90 3.87
N THR A 79 16.06 -2.91 3.02
CA THR A 79 17.39 -2.75 2.43
C THR A 79 18.48 -2.48 3.49
N PRO A 80 18.34 -1.52 4.42
CA PRO A 80 19.35 -1.33 5.46
C PRO A 80 19.44 -2.53 6.39
N VAL A 81 18.31 -3.19 6.74
CA VAL A 81 18.34 -4.42 7.54
C VAL A 81 19.14 -5.51 6.84
N ALA A 82 18.93 -5.73 5.55
CA ALA A 82 19.70 -6.70 4.77
C ALA A 82 21.18 -6.31 4.65
N PHE A 83 21.48 -5.01 4.53
CA PHE A 83 22.85 -4.50 4.52
C PHE A 83 23.56 -4.79 5.85
N PHE A 84 22.93 -4.47 6.99
CA PHE A 84 23.48 -4.79 8.31
C PHE A 84 23.61 -6.30 8.51
N TYR A 85 22.61 -7.09 8.10
CA TYR A 85 22.69 -8.54 8.14
C TYR A 85 23.92 -9.07 7.39
N ARG A 86 24.19 -8.58 6.17
CA ARG A 86 25.38 -8.95 5.40
C ARG A 86 26.67 -8.46 6.03
N LEU A 87 26.67 -7.30 6.67
CA LEU A 87 27.84 -6.75 7.36
C LEU A 87 28.25 -7.62 8.54
N PHE A 88 27.29 -8.12 9.33
CA PHE A 88 27.54 -8.94 10.51
C PHE A 88 27.64 -10.45 10.20
N ASN A 89 26.94 -10.96 9.19
CA ASN A 89 26.91 -12.38 8.82
C ASN A 89 27.66 -12.65 7.50
N LYS A 90 28.90 -12.19 7.40
CA LYS A 90 29.70 -12.26 6.15
C LYS A 90 29.86 -13.68 5.60
N GLN A 91 30.03 -14.69 6.43
CA GLN A 91 30.21 -16.08 5.98
C GLN A 91 28.93 -16.63 5.33
N ALA A 92 27.77 -16.45 5.99
CA ALA A 92 26.48 -16.83 5.44
C ALA A 92 26.12 -16.05 4.17
N ALA A 93 26.49 -14.77 4.09
CA ALA A 93 26.30 -13.97 2.88
C ALA A 93 27.24 -14.39 1.73
N ALA A 94 28.48 -14.74 2.04
CA ALA A 94 29.48 -15.18 1.06
C ALA A 94 29.10 -16.51 0.41
N HIS A 95 28.45 -17.41 1.16
CA HIS A 95 27.95 -18.70 0.65
C HIS A 95 27.15 -18.54 -0.67
N PHE A 96 26.24 -17.58 -0.75
CA PHE A 96 25.39 -17.39 -1.94
C PHE A 96 26.11 -16.75 -3.13
N THR A 97 27.33 -16.24 -2.95
CA THR A 97 28.09 -15.54 -3.99
C THR A 97 29.37 -16.27 -4.41
N ALA A 98 29.93 -17.08 -3.52
CA ALA A 98 31.23 -17.73 -3.69
C ALA A 98 31.12 -19.16 -4.20
N ASP A 99 29.97 -19.82 -4.04
CA ASP A 99 29.77 -21.19 -4.47
C ASP A 99 28.98 -21.25 -5.80
N PRO A 100 29.64 -21.54 -6.94
CA PRO A 100 28.98 -21.77 -8.21
C PRO A 100 28.42 -23.20 -8.33
N GLY A 101 28.41 -23.98 -7.24
CA GLY A 101 27.95 -25.36 -7.21
C GLY A 101 26.67 -25.55 -8.01
N GLY A 102 26.73 -26.44 -9.01
CA GLY A 102 25.62 -26.72 -9.94
C GLY A 102 24.41 -27.41 -9.29
N SER A 103 24.28 -27.30 -7.97
CA SER A 103 23.35 -27.98 -7.09
C SER A 103 23.04 -27.08 -5.90
N LEU A 104 21.78 -27.08 -5.45
CA LEU A 104 21.34 -26.40 -4.23
C LEU A 104 21.55 -27.25 -2.97
N PHE A 105 22.07 -28.47 -3.10
CA PHE A 105 22.35 -29.35 -1.97
C PHE A 105 23.67 -28.94 -1.29
N GLU A 106 23.62 -28.70 0.02
CA GLU A 106 24.80 -28.55 0.87
C GLU A 106 25.27 -29.94 1.35
N ASP A 107 26.58 -30.16 1.39
CA ASP A 107 27.16 -31.37 1.95
C ASP A 107 26.97 -31.37 3.47
N ILE A 108 26.06 -32.22 3.92
CA ILE A 108 25.78 -32.43 5.34
C ILE A 108 26.91 -33.30 5.92
N PRO A 109 27.52 -32.93 7.06
CA PRO A 109 28.57 -33.73 7.65
C PRO A 109 28.03 -35.09 8.12
N ALA A 110 28.88 -36.13 8.06
CA ALA A 110 28.45 -37.51 8.26
C ALA A 110 27.84 -37.81 9.65
N ASP A 111 28.14 -36.97 10.64
CA ASP A 111 27.61 -37.00 12.00
C ASP A 111 26.17 -36.44 12.12
N ALA A 112 25.73 -35.61 11.18
CA ALA A 112 24.36 -35.09 11.15
C ALA A 112 23.31 -36.11 10.64
N CYS A 113 23.76 -37.23 10.05
CA CYS A 113 22.95 -38.42 9.76
C CYS A 113 22.95 -39.43 10.94
N SER A 114 23.11 -38.96 12.17
CA SER A 114 22.97 -39.81 13.35
C SER A 114 21.52 -40.24 13.57
N LYS A 115 21.34 -41.37 14.26
CA LYS A 115 20.00 -41.91 14.58
C LYS A 115 19.11 -40.88 15.30
N GLU A 116 19.71 -40.05 16.16
CA GLU A 116 19.02 -39.00 16.93
C GLU A 116 18.40 -37.91 16.03
N SER A 117 19.04 -37.59 14.90
CA SER A 117 18.52 -36.62 13.91
C SER A 117 17.19 -37.07 13.30
N PHE A 118 16.97 -38.39 13.18
CA PHE A 118 15.73 -38.97 12.66
C PHE A 118 14.62 -39.12 13.72
N GLU A 119 14.89 -38.85 15.00
CA GLU A 119 13.89 -38.96 16.06
C GLU A 119 12.94 -37.75 16.13
N LYS A 120 13.34 -36.60 15.55
CA LYS A 120 12.52 -35.40 15.44
C LYS A 120 12.44 -34.96 13.98
N THR A 121 11.44 -35.48 13.29
CA THR A 121 11.19 -35.21 11.86
C THR A 121 10.38 -33.94 11.59
N TRP A 122 10.00 -33.19 12.62
CA TRP A 122 9.19 -31.97 12.53
C TRP A 122 9.80 -30.79 13.30
#